data_AF-A0A6G3TWL7-F1
#
_entry.id   AF-A0A6G3TWL7-F1
#
_cell.length_a   1.000
_cell.length_b   1.000
_cell.length_c   1.000
_cell.angle_alpha   90.00
_cell.angle_beta   90.00
_cell.angle_gamma   90.00
#
_symmetry.space_group_name_H-M   'P 1'
#
loop_
_entity.id
_entity.type
_entity.pdbx_description
1 polymer ?
#
loop_
_entity_poly.entity_id
_entity_poly.type
_entity_poly.pdbx_seq_one_letter_code
_entity_poly.pdbx_strand_id
1 'polypeptide(L)'
;MASPHPLSETLRRLDEVVQQKGLSPDLLNVTELAAGTALPESTVRTLLQGGSPPDESVNDRVRARIAALARAEMASTGKRMSDLAADISRQLGVSEYWARQICDGKKVPSVELLHGLVDYFGVDGGEAFFTAPAAEALNHALLPLLRKLESPENDPVLALMDRYGVRSTDLRMHGSLTREQLERLLEGVLRSVVPPEGGRQS
;
A
#
# COMPACT_ATOMS: atom_id res chain seq x y z
N MET A 1 24.77 3.65 -21.33
CA MET A 1 24.09 4.32 -20.19
C MET A 1 23.33 3.23 -19.46
N ALA A 2 23.54 3.04 -18.15
CA ALA A 2 22.77 2.05 -17.41
C ALA A 2 21.30 2.46 -17.39
N SER A 3 20.39 1.53 -17.68
CA SER A 3 18.95 1.80 -17.59
C SER A 3 18.62 2.28 -16.16
N PRO A 4 17.80 3.32 -15.99
CA PRO A 4 17.42 3.79 -14.67
C PRO A 4 16.77 2.64 -13.88
N HIS A 5 17.09 2.55 -12.59
CA HIS A 5 16.50 1.55 -11.72
C HIS A 5 14.96 1.67 -11.76
N PRO A 6 14.17 0.58 -11.88
CA PRO A 6 12.72 0.67 -12.08
C PRO A 6 12.00 1.61 -11.10
N LEU A 7 12.37 1.55 -9.81
CA LEU A 7 11.85 2.46 -8.79
C LEU A 7 12.13 3.94 -9.11
N SER A 8 13.35 4.29 -9.54
CA SER A 8 13.70 5.69 -9.83
C SER A 8 12.86 6.28 -10.96
N GLU A 9 12.53 5.46 -11.96
CA GLU A 9 11.66 5.86 -13.06
C GLU A 9 10.20 6.01 -12.59
N THR A 10 9.71 5.10 -11.74
CA THR A 10 8.39 5.22 -11.13
C THR A 10 8.26 6.49 -10.27
N LEU A 11 9.27 6.82 -9.47
CA LEU A 11 9.28 8.05 -8.66
C LEU A 11 9.30 9.31 -9.53
N ARG A 12 10.12 9.34 -10.58
CA ARG A 12 10.14 10.45 -11.56
C ARG A 12 8.76 10.67 -12.18
N ARG A 13 8.09 9.60 -12.62
CA ARG A 13 6.75 9.67 -13.20
C ARG A 13 5.69 10.12 -12.19
N LEU A 14 5.77 9.64 -10.94
CA LEU A 14 4.89 10.11 -9.87
C LEU A 14 5.06 11.61 -9.63
N ASP A 15 6.30 12.10 -9.54
CA ASP A 15 6.59 13.53 -9.37
C ASP A 15 6.01 14.37 -10.51
N GLU A 16 6.18 13.92 -11.76
CA GLU A 16 5.61 14.59 -12.93
C GLU A 16 4.09 14.69 -12.87
N VAL A 17 3.41 13.59 -12.54
CA VAL A 17 1.95 13.58 -12.45
C VAL A 17 1.45 14.43 -11.27
N VAL A 18 2.13 14.38 -10.12
CA VAL A 18 1.81 15.21 -8.95
C VAL A 18 1.96 16.69 -9.28
N GLN A 19 3.04 17.09 -9.96
CA GLN A 19 3.26 18.46 -10.40
C GLN A 19 2.22 18.91 -11.43
N GLN A 20 1.95 18.10 -12.46
CA GLN A 20 0.97 18.42 -13.50
C GLN A 20 -0.44 18.60 -12.94
N LYS A 21 -0.83 17.78 -11.96
CA LYS A 21 -2.18 17.79 -11.36
C LYS A 21 -2.29 18.67 -10.11
N GLY A 22 -1.19 19.28 -9.65
CA GLY A 22 -1.17 20.10 -8.43
C GLY A 22 -1.59 19.32 -7.18
N LEU A 23 -1.24 18.03 -7.10
CA LEU A 23 -1.53 17.17 -5.96
C LEU A 23 -0.58 17.46 -4.79
N SER A 24 -0.97 17.07 -3.57
CA SER A 24 -0.07 17.19 -2.42
C SER A 24 1.10 16.19 -2.53
N PRO A 25 2.33 16.60 -2.20
CA PRO A 25 3.47 15.68 -2.06
C PRO A 25 3.21 14.57 -1.03
N ASP A 26 2.37 14.82 -0.02
CA ASP A 26 1.98 13.86 1.02
C ASP A 26 1.06 12.73 0.53
N LEU A 27 0.82 12.63 -0.78
CA LEU A 27 0.06 11.52 -1.38
C LEU A 27 0.70 10.15 -1.09
N LEU A 28 2.01 10.12 -0.87
CA LEU A 28 2.76 8.92 -0.51
C LEU A 28 2.76 8.73 1.01
N ASN A 29 1.73 8.05 1.52
CA ASN A 29 1.67 7.71 2.94
C ASN A 29 2.72 6.63 3.28
N VAL A 30 3.82 7.05 3.91
CA VAL A 30 4.94 6.18 4.31
C VAL A 30 4.49 5.01 5.18
N THR A 31 3.55 5.24 6.11
CA THR A 31 3.07 4.21 7.03
C THR A 31 2.26 3.14 6.28
N GLU A 32 1.40 3.55 5.33
CA GLU A 32 0.67 2.61 4.48
C GLU A 32 1.61 1.82 3.55
N LEU A 33 2.60 2.49 2.95
CA LEU A 33 3.61 1.83 2.12
C LEU A 33 4.46 0.84 2.92
N ALA A 34 4.86 1.19 4.14
CA ALA A 34 5.60 0.31 5.04
C ALA A 34 4.76 -0.93 5.41
N ALA A 35 3.50 -0.72 5.76
CA ALA A 35 2.57 -1.82 6.06
C ALA A 35 2.37 -2.74 4.85
N GLY A 36 2.08 -2.17 3.67
CA GLY A 36 1.82 -2.91 2.45
C GLY A 36 3.04 -3.63 1.85
N THR A 37 4.25 -3.27 2.24
CA THR A 37 5.50 -3.90 1.77
C THR A 37 6.21 -4.73 2.83
N ALA A 38 5.71 -4.70 4.07
CA ALA A 38 6.38 -5.22 5.27
C ALA A 38 7.83 -4.70 5.43
N LEU A 39 8.11 -3.47 4.95
CA LEU A 39 9.40 -2.80 5.07
C LEU A 39 9.39 -1.84 6.28
N PRO A 40 10.56 -1.58 6.91
CA PRO A 40 10.68 -0.51 7.89
C PRO A 40 10.34 0.86 7.25
N GLU A 41 9.64 1.72 7.98
CA GLU A 41 9.34 3.07 7.47
C GLU A 41 10.60 3.88 7.14
N SER A 42 11.71 3.67 7.85
CA SER A 42 12.99 4.29 7.54
C SER A 42 13.49 3.86 6.15
N THR A 43 13.43 2.56 5.84
CA THR A 43 13.77 2.02 4.53
C THR A 43 12.90 2.61 3.43
N VAL A 44 11.59 2.71 3.66
CA VAL A 44 10.66 3.34 2.72
C VAL A 44 11.02 4.80 2.48
N ARG A 45 11.25 5.59 3.55
CA ARG A 45 11.68 7.00 3.43
C ARG A 45 12.97 7.14 2.64
N THR A 46 13.98 6.33 2.95
CA THR A 46 15.26 6.34 2.22
C THR A 46 15.05 6.08 0.74
N LEU A 47 14.26 5.07 0.38
CA LEU A 47 13.98 4.73 -1.01
C LEU A 47 13.17 5.82 -1.75
N LEU A 48 12.16 6.40 -1.10
CA LEU A 48 11.37 7.50 -1.67
C LEU A 48 12.22 8.75 -1.93
N GLN A 49 13.29 8.95 -1.16
CA GLN A 49 14.26 10.03 -1.36
C GLN A 49 15.33 9.71 -2.41
N GLY A 50 15.22 8.58 -3.12
CA GLY A 50 16.21 8.11 -4.09
C GLY A 50 17.49 7.53 -3.46
N GLY A 51 17.49 7.33 -2.15
CA GLY A 51 18.59 6.68 -1.42
C GLY A 51 18.58 5.16 -1.58
N SER A 52 19.65 4.52 -1.11
CA SER A 52 19.77 3.07 -1.06
C SER A 52 19.81 2.61 0.40
N PRO A 53 18.88 1.74 0.85
CA PRO A 53 18.97 1.14 2.18
C PRO A 53 20.16 0.16 2.25
N PRO A 54 20.58 -0.26 3.46
CA PRO A 54 21.61 -1.28 3.60
C PRO A 54 21.26 -2.56 2.86
N ASP A 55 22.27 -3.21 2.29
CA ASP A 55 22.09 -4.52 1.67
C ASP A 55 21.71 -5.58 2.71
N GLU A 56 20.65 -6.32 2.41
CA GLU A 56 20.18 -7.44 3.23
C GLU A 56 20.29 -8.74 2.43
N SER A 57 20.60 -9.85 3.08
CA SER A 57 20.50 -11.16 2.42
C SER A 57 19.04 -11.51 2.15
N VAL A 58 18.77 -12.41 1.19
CA VAL A 58 17.41 -12.91 0.92
C VAL A 58 16.78 -13.46 2.21
N ASN A 59 17.56 -14.21 2.99
CA ASN A 59 17.10 -14.82 4.23
C ASN A 59 16.73 -13.79 5.30
N ASP A 60 17.44 -12.67 5.37
CA ASP A 60 17.14 -11.60 6.33
C ASP A 60 15.86 -10.87 5.94
N ARG A 61 15.65 -10.60 4.65
CA ARG A 61 14.40 -10.02 4.14
C ARG A 61 13.20 -10.91 4.45
N VAL A 62 13.32 -12.22 4.19
CA VAL A 62 12.26 -13.20 4.48
C VAL A 62 11.90 -13.17 5.97
N ARG A 63 12.90 -13.26 6.85
CA ARG A 63 12.70 -13.21 8.31
C ARG A 63 12.05 -11.90 8.76
N ALA A 64 12.55 -10.77 8.29
CA ALA A 64 12.08 -9.45 8.67
C ALA A 64 10.61 -9.23 8.25
N ARG A 65 10.25 -9.60 7.01
CA ARG A 65 8.89 -9.43 6.49
C ARG A 65 7.88 -10.31 7.19
N ILE A 66 8.20 -11.59 7.44
CA ILE A 66 7.30 -12.47 8.19
C ILE A 66 7.09 -11.94 9.61
N ALA A 67 8.16 -11.48 10.27
CA ALA A 67 8.04 -10.89 11.60
C ALA A 67 7.21 -9.60 11.60
N ALA A 68 7.31 -8.77 10.56
CA ALA A 68 6.49 -7.57 10.39
C ALA A 68 5.00 -7.92 10.21
N LEU A 69 4.68 -8.89 9.34
CA LEU A 69 3.31 -9.37 9.15
C LEU A 69 2.74 -9.98 10.44
N ALA A 70 3.51 -10.81 11.15
CA ALA A 70 3.09 -11.40 12.42
C ALA A 70 2.75 -10.32 13.46
N ARG A 71 3.55 -9.25 13.55
CA ARG A 71 3.26 -8.12 14.45
C ARG A 71 2.01 -7.35 14.02
N ALA A 72 1.84 -7.10 12.73
CA ALA A 72 0.66 -6.42 12.20
C ALA A 72 -0.63 -7.23 12.43
N GLU A 73 -0.57 -8.55 12.24
CA GLU A 73 -1.68 -9.48 12.50
C GLU A 73 -2.05 -9.48 13.99
N MET A 74 -1.07 -9.60 14.89
CA MET A 74 -1.34 -9.52 16.33
C MET A 74 -1.90 -8.16 16.75
N ALA A 75 -1.40 -7.06 16.17
CA ALA A 75 -1.87 -5.72 16.49
C ALA A 75 -3.31 -5.46 16.01
N SER A 76 -3.68 -5.97 14.83
CA SER A 76 -5.02 -5.77 14.25
C SER A 76 -6.07 -6.70 14.85
N THR A 77 -5.71 -7.94 15.21
CA THR A 77 -6.65 -8.94 15.75
C THR A 77 -6.66 -9.02 17.27
N GLY A 78 -5.62 -8.52 17.94
CA GLY A 78 -5.42 -8.70 19.38
C GLY A 78 -4.96 -10.11 19.78
N LYS A 79 -4.66 -11.00 18.81
CA LYS A 79 -4.17 -12.36 19.07
C LYS A 79 -2.84 -12.34 19.83
N ARG A 80 -2.66 -13.31 20.73
CA ARG A 80 -1.35 -13.58 21.33
C ARG A 80 -0.48 -14.36 20.36
N MET A 81 0.84 -14.28 20.54
CA MET A 81 1.81 -15.06 19.75
C MET A 81 1.54 -16.57 19.79
N SER A 82 1.06 -17.11 20.91
CA SER A 82 0.67 -18.53 21.01
C SER A 82 -0.45 -18.89 20.03
N ASP A 83 -1.45 -18.03 19.93
CA ASP A 83 -2.65 -18.28 19.13
C ASP A 83 -2.31 -18.15 17.65
N LEU A 84 -1.55 -17.11 17.28
CA LEU A 84 -1.01 -16.94 15.93
C LEU A 84 -0.15 -18.14 15.51
N ALA A 85 0.75 -18.60 16.38
CA ALA A 85 1.60 -19.75 16.10
C ALA A 85 0.78 -21.05 15.96
N ALA A 86 -0.28 -21.22 16.74
CA ALA A 86 -1.20 -22.36 16.64
C ALA A 86 -1.99 -22.33 15.32
N ASP A 87 -2.45 -21.16 14.88
CA ASP A 87 -3.15 -20.99 13.60
C ASP A 87 -2.24 -21.35 12.41
N ILE A 88 -1.03 -20.78 12.37
CA ILE A 88 -0.03 -21.06 11.33
C ILE A 88 0.40 -22.53 11.35
N SER A 89 0.61 -23.10 12.55
CA SER A 89 0.92 -24.52 12.75
C SER A 89 -0.12 -25.42 12.09
N ARG A 90 -1.42 -25.18 12.35
CA ARG A 90 -2.50 -25.94 11.72
C ARG A 90 -2.56 -25.76 10.21
N GLN A 91 -2.36 -24.53 9.72
CA GLN A 91 -2.42 -24.23 8.29
C GLN A 91 -1.26 -24.87 7.51
N LEU A 92 -0.06 -24.85 8.07
CA LEU A 92 1.17 -25.27 7.37
C LEU A 92 1.62 -26.69 7.71
N GLY A 93 0.97 -27.37 8.66
CA GLY A 93 1.35 -28.72 9.08
C GLY A 93 2.71 -28.79 9.78
N VAL A 94 3.12 -27.70 10.45
CA VAL A 94 4.39 -27.60 11.20
C VAL A 94 4.14 -27.60 12.71
N SER A 95 5.17 -27.72 13.53
CA SER A 95 4.97 -27.60 14.98
C SER A 95 4.74 -26.15 15.41
N GLU A 96 3.94 -25.94 16.47
CA GLU A 96 3.70 -24.59 17.02
C GLU A 96 4.99 -23.89 17.46
N TYR A 97 5.95 -24.65 18.00
CA TYR A 97 7.26 -24.10 18.33
C TYR A 97 7.98 -23.56 17.09
N TRP A 98 7.95 -24.31 15.99
CA TRP A 98 8.59 -23.89 14.74
C TRP A 98 7.86 -22.69 14.10
N ALA A 99 6.52 -22.70 14.09
CA ALA A 99 5.72 -21.56 13.65
C ALA A 99 6.06 -20.30 14.44
N ARG A 100 6.18 -20.40 15.77
CA ARG A 100 6.61 -19.29 16.61
C ARG A 100 8.00 -18.77 16.26
N GLN A 101 8.97 -19.66 15.99
CA GLN A 101 10.31 -19.24 15.58
C GLN A 101 10.30 -18.44 14.27
N ILE A 102 9.38 -18.75 13.37
CA ILE A 102 9.19 -17.99 12.13
C ILE A 102 8.54 -16.64 12.38
N CYS A 103 7.47 -16.58 13.17
CA CYS A 103 6.83 -15.31 13.54
C CYS A 103 7.79 -14.37 14.29
N ASP A 104 8.73 -14.92 15.06
CA ASP A 104 9.80 -14.17 15.73
C ASP A 104 10.94 -13.75 14.77
N GLY A 105 10.92 -14.19 13.51
CA GLY A 105 11.99 -13.94 12.54
C GLY A 105 13.29 -14.70 12.83
N LYS A 106 13.26 -15.79 13.62
CA LYS A 106 14.43 -16.59 13.99
C LYS A 106 14.74 -17.72 13.02
N LYS A 107 13.74 -18.17 12.26
CA LYS A 107 13.86 -19.23 11.25
C LYS A 107 13.46 -18.72 9.86
N VAL A 108 14.08 -19.31 8.84
CA VAL A 108 13.71 -19.08 7.43
C VAL A 108 12.91 -20.29 6.98
N PRO A 109 11.64 -20.12 6.57
CA PRO A 109 10.86 -21.20 5.96
C PRO A 109 11.44 -21.65 4.62
N SER A 110 11.11 -22.88 4.22
CA SER A 110 11.28 -23.31 2.82
C SER A 110 10.34 -22.53 1.90
N VAL A 111 10.58 -22.61 0.58
CA VAL A 111 9.70 -21.98 -0.42
C VAL A 111 8.26 -22.51 -0.34
N GLU A 112 8.09 -23.82 -0.11
CA GLU A 112 6.76 -24.44 0.08
C GLU A 112 6.00 -23.79 1.25
N LEU A 113 6.70 -23.50 2.35
CA LEU A 113 6.08 -22.88 3.52
C LEU A 113 5.85 -21.37 3.31
N LEU A 114 6.62 -20.71 2.44
CA LEU A 114 6.32 -19.34 2.02
C LEU A 114 4.98 -19.27 1.29
N HIS A 115 4.66 -20.23 0.42
CA HIS A 115 3.37 -20.27 -0.28
C HIS A 115 2.20 -20.27 0.72
N GLY A 116 2.23 -21.16 1.71
CA GLY A 116 1.17 -21.20 2.72
C GLY A 116 1.13 -19.95 3.62
N LEU A 117 2.26 -19.25 3.80
CA LEU A 117 2.29 -17.94 4.49
C LEU A 117 1.71 -16.82 3.63
N VAL A 118 1.83 -16.89 2.29
CA VAL A 118 1.14 -15.98 1.38
C VAL A 118 -0.36 -16.08 1.62
N ASP A 119 -0.90 -17.30 1.60
CA ASP A 119 -2.33 -17.55 1.81
C ASP A 119 -2.78 -17.12 3.21
N TYR A 120 -2.00 -17.44 4.24
CA TYR A 120 -2.35 -17.12 5.61
C TYR A 120 -2.43 -15.60 5.86
N PHE A 121 -1.45 -14.83 5.38
CA PHE A 121 -1.41 -13.38 5.59
C PHE A 121 -2.15 -12.59 4.50
N GLY A 122 -2.57 -13.24 3.42
CA GLY A 122 -3.26 -12.58 2.30
C GLY A 122 -2.41 -11.52 1.61
N VAL A 123 -1.11 -11.78 1.41
CA VAL A 123 -0.22 -10.81 0.76
C VAL A 123 -0.25 -10.92 -0.76
N ASP A 124 -0.25 -9.78 -1.43
CA ASP A 124 -0.17 -9.70 -2.88
C ASP A 124 1.24 -10.00 -3.40
N GLY A 125 1.34 -10.57 -4.60
CA GLY A 125 2.63 -10.82 -5.27
C GLY A 125 3.30 -12.15 -4.93
N GLY A 126 2.61 -13.05 -4.22
CA GLY A 126 3.09 -14.41 -3.97
C GLY A 126 4.36 -14.43 -3.11
N GLU A 127 5.20 -15.46 -3.29
CA GLU A 127 6.41 -15.66 -2.49
C GLU A 127 7.45 -14.56 -2.72
N ALA A 128 7.39 -13.88 -3.87
CA ALA A 128 8.24 -12.73 -4.18
C ALA A 128 8.06 -11.59 -3.18
N PHE A 129 6.89 -11.48 -2.54
CA PHE A 129 6.67 -10.55 -1.42
C PHE A 129 7.79 -10.68 -0.37
N PHE A 130 8.16 -11.92 -0.01
CA PHE A 130 9.13 -12.18 1.04
C PHE A 130 10.58 -12.00 0.57
N THR A 131 10.88 -12.26 -0.70
CA THR A 131 12.27 -12.34 -1.20
C THR A 131 12.72 -11.10 -1.96
N ALA A 132 11.81 -10.31 -2.54
CA ALA A 132 12.14 -9.17 -3.39
C ALA A 132 13.05 -8.16 -2.67
N PRO A 133 14.04 -7.56 -3.33
CA PRO A 133 14.76 -6.42 -2.79
C PRO A 133 13.81 -5.28 -2.39
N ALA A 134 14.20 -4.47 -1.41
CA ALA A 134 13.33 -3.41 -0.87
C ALA A 134 12.86 -2.42 -1.95
N ALA A 135 13.74 -2.07 -2.89
CA ALA A 135 13.41 -1.16 -3.99
C ALA A 135 12.40 -1.76 -4.99
N GLU A 136 12.47 -3.08 -5.23
CA GLU A 136 11.51 -3.78 -6.09
C GLU A 136 10.13 -3.89 -5.42
N ALA A 137 10.12 -4.26 -4.13
CA ALA A 137 8.88 -4.33 -3.34
C ALA A 137 8.17 -2.97 -3.30
N LEU A 138 8.90 -1.89 -3.04
CA LEU A 138 8.33 -0.54 -3.04
C LEU A 138 7.87 -0.12 -4.44
N ASN A 139 8.63 -0.43 -5.49
CA ASN A 139 8.22 -0.15 -6.86
C ASN A 139 6.88 -0.82 -7.18
N HIS A 140 6.72 -2.11 -6.87
CA HIS A 140 5.47 -2.83 -7.08
C HIS A 140 4.30 -2.22 -6.31
N ALA A 141 4.51 -1.79 -5.06
CA ALA A 141 3.48 -1.12 -4.26
C ALA A 141 3.05 0.24 -4.84
N LEU A 142 3.95 0.96 -5.52
CA LEU A 142 3.68 2.27 -6.10
C LEU A 142 3.01 2.21 -7.47
N LEU A 143 3.22 1.15 -8.25
CA LEU A 143 2.67 1.03 -9.60
C LEU A 143 1.13 1.16 -9.68
N PRO A 144 0.32 0.57 -8.77
CA PRO A 144 -1.12 0.79 -8.75
C PRO A 144 -1.51 2.27 -8.57
N LEU A 145 -0.81 2.99 -7.69
CA LEU A 145 -1.04 4.42 -7.48
C LEU A 145 -0.68 5.21 -8.74
N LEU A 146 0.50 4.96 -9.32
CA LEU A 146 0.93 5.62 -10.54
C LEU A 146 -0.09 5.42 -11.68
N ARG A 147 -0.56 4.18 -11.89
CA ARG A 147 -1.58 3.88 -12.91
C ARG A 147 -2.89 4.63 -12.67
N LYS A 148 -3.35 4.71 -11.42
CA LYS A 148 -4.55 5.49 -11.07
C LYS A 148 -4.39 6.97 -11.39
N LEU A 149 -3.21 7.52 -11.16
CA LEU A 149 -2.92 8.93 -11.39
C LEU A 149 -2.72 9.24 -12.89
N GLU A 150 -2.06 8.37 -13.65
CA GLU A 150 -1.83 8.56 -15.09
C GLU A 150 -3.10 8.34 -15.93
N SER A 151 -4.00 7.46 -15.50
CA SER A 151 -5.25 7.16 -16.20
C SER A 151 -6.44 7.45 -15.28
N PRO A 152 -6.85 8.72 -15.15
CA PRO A 152 -7.90 9.14 -14.21
C PRO A 152 -9.27 8.53 -14.49
N GLU A 153 -9.50 7.96 -15.68
CA GLU A 153 -10.70 7.18 -16.01
C GLU A 153 -10.90 5.97 -15.07
N ASN A 154 -9.85 5.55 -14.36
CA ASN A 154 -9.88 4.49 -13.35
C ASN A 154 -10.22 4.97 -11.93
N ASP A 155 -10.40 6.27 -11.71
CA ASP A 155 -10.86 6.86 -10.44
C ASP A 155 -11.93 7.93 -10.73
N PRO A 156 -13.21 7.64 -10.45
CA PRO A 156 -14.32 8.52 -10.80
C PRO A 156 -14.22 9.90 -10.13
N VAL A 157 -13.54 10.04 -8.99
CA VAL A 157 -13.35 11.32 -8.32
C VAL A 157 -12.28 12.14 -9.04
N LEU A 158 -11.15 11.54 -9.41
CA LEU A 158 -10.11 12.22 -10.18
C LEU A 158 -10.60 12.59 -11.58
N ALA A 159 -11.35 11.71 -12.25
CA ALA A 159 -11.99 12.01 -13.53
C ALA A 159 -12.96 13.20 -13.43
N LEU A 160 -13.73 13.28 -12.34
CA LEU A 160 -14.65 14.39 -12.10
C LEU A 160 -13.90 15.71 -11.89
N MET A 161 -12.86 15.70 -11.04
CA MET A 161 -12.04 16.87 -10.77
C MET A 161 -11.37 17.40 -12.04
N ASP A 162 -10.79 16.51 -12.86
CA ASP A 162 -10.17 16.85 -14.14
C ASP A 162 -11.19 17.42 -15.12
N ARG A 163 -12.36 16.78 -15.26
CA ARG A 163 -13.46 17.24 -16.12
C ARG A 163 -13.94 18.65 -15.79
N TYR A 164 -13.91 19.04 -14.52
CA TYR A 164 -14.32 20.38 -14.06
C TYR A 164 -13.16 21.33 -13.80
N GLY A 165 -11.92 20.96 -14.14
CA GLY A 165 -10.74 21.80 -13.98
C GLY A 165 -10.38 22.12 -12.52
N VAL A 166 -10.86 21.32 -11.56
CA VAL A 166 -10.63 21.52 -10.13
C VAL A 166 -9.27 20.94 -9.75
N ARG A 167 -8.35 21.79 -9.28
CA ARG A 167 -7.07 21.35 -8.73
C ARG A 167 -7.20 21.10 -7.22
N SER A 168 -6.40 20.19 -6.67
CA SER A 168 -6.38 19.94 -5.22
C SER A 168 -6.00 21.18 -4.40
N THR A 169 -5.26 22.13 -5.00
CA THR A 169 -4.98 23.45 -4.44
C THR A 169 -6.20 24.36 -4.37
N ASP A 170 -7.15 24.23 -5.30
CA ASP A 170 -8.38 25.03 -5.34
C ASP A 170 -9.32 24.62 -4.21
N LEU A 171 -9.34 23.32 -3.86
CA LEU A 171 -10.02 22.80 -2.68
C LEU A 171 -9.44 23.35 -1.37
N ARG A 172 -8.17 23.74 -1.36
CA ARG A 172 -7.49 24.35 -0.19
C ARG A 172 -7.65 25.88 -0.15
N MET A 173 -7.81 26.55 -1.29
CA MET A 173 -8.03 28.00 -1.37
C MET A 173 -9.38 28.43 -0.79
N HIS A 174 -10.39 27.55 -0.83
CA HIS A 174 -11.65 27.74 -0.13
C HIS A 174 -11.58 27.15 1.29
N GLY A 175 -10.77 27.76 2.17
CA GLY A 175 -10.76 27.59 3.62
C GLY A 175 -11.15 26.21 4.19
N SER A 176 -10.15 25.40 4.54
CA SER A 176 -10.20 24.20 5.40
C SER A 176 -11.59 23.56 5.60
N LEU A 177 -12.17 22.99 4.54
CA LEU A 177 -13.32 22.10 4.70
C LEU A 177 -12.83 20.81 5.37
N THR A 178 -13.45 20.42 6.48
CA THR A 178 -13.23 19.09 7.06
C THR A 178 -13.71 18.02 6.08
N ARG A 179 -13.24 16.79 6.26
CA ARG A 179 -13.68 15.65 5.45
C ARG A 179 -15.22 15.55 5.41
N GLU A 180 -15.92 15.73 6.53
CA GLU A 180 -17.39 15.68 6.54
C GLU A 180 -18.03 16.85 5.78
N GLN A 181 -17.39 18.02 5.75
CA GLN A 181 -17.91 19.18 5.02
C GLN A 181 -17.73 19.00 3.50
N LEU A 182 -16.60 18.42 3.09
CA LEU A 182 -16.37 18.05 1.70
C LEU A 182 -17.34 16.96 1.24
N GLU A 183 -17.56 15.93 2.06
CA GLU A 183 -18.53 14.86 1.78
C GLU A 183 -19.95 15.41 1.61
N ARG A 184 -20.40 16.31 2.50
CA ARG A 184 -21.72 16.96 2.37
C ARG A 184 -21.83 17.87 1.15
N LEU A 185 -20.76 18.56 0.79
CA LEU A 185 -20.76 19.44 -0.38
C LEU A 185 -20.83 18.61 -1.67
N LEU A 186 -20.05 17.53 -1.76
CA LEU A 186 -20.11 16.58 -2.86
C LEU A 186 -21.47 15.89 -2.94
N GLU A 187 -22.05 15.49 -1.81
CA GLU A 187 -23.40 14.91 -1.75
C GLU A 187 -24.48 15.90 -2.23
N GLY A 188 -24.39 17.17 -1.82
CA GLY A 188 -25.31 18.22 -2.26
C GLY A 188 -25.22 18.53 -3.76
N VAL A 189 -24.00 18.54 -4.31
CA VAL A 189 -23.79 18.69 -5.77
C VAL A 189 -24.35 17.48 -6.51
N LEU A 190 -24.03 16.26 -6.09
CA LEU A 190 -24.53 15.04 -6.74
C LEU A 190 -26.06 14.99 -6.75
N ARG A 191 -26.72 15.37 -5.65
CA ARG A 191 -28.20 15.47 -5.58
C ARG A 191 -28.79 16.58 -6.44
N SER A 192 -28.04 17.61 -6.81
CA SER A 192 -28.54 18.70 -7.65
C SER A 192 -28.46 18.39 -9.15
N VAL A 193 -27.52 17.53 -9.56
CA VAL A 193 -27.36 17.08 -10.96
C VAL A 193 -28.05 15.76 -11.27
N VAL A 194 -28.33 14.92 -10.26
CA VAL A 194 -29.15 13.71 -10.44
C VAL A 194 -30.62 14.08 -10.25
N PRO A 195 -31.48 14.02 -11.28
CA PRO A 195 -32.90 14.26 -11.12
C PRO A 195 -33.47 13.26 -10.11
N PRO A 196 -34.42 13.66 -9.25
CA PRO A 196 -35.07 12.72 -8.36
C PRO A 196 -35.71 11.61 -9.19
N GLU A 197 -35.36 10.36 -8.93
CA GLU A 197 -36.07 9.22 -9.48
C GLU A 197 -37.51 9.26 -8.94
N GLY A 198 -38.44 9.81 -9.72
CA GLY A 198 -39.85 9.84 -9.33
C GLY A 198 -40.68 10.99 -9.87
N GLY A 199 -40.59 11.30 -11.16
CA GLY A 199 -41.47 12.24 -11.84
C GLY A 199 -42.21 11.63 -13.02
N ARG A 200 -42.93 10.52 -12.84
CA ARG A 200 -43.99 10.14 -13.81
C ARG A 200 -45.08 11.20 -13.73
N GLN A 201 -45.10 12.13 -14.67
CA GLN A 201 -46.26 12.97 -14.95
C GLN A 201 -47.19 12.17 -15.87
N SER A 202 -48.39 11.88 -15.35
CA SER A 202 -49.58 11.56 -16.15
C SER A 202 -50.22 12.84 -16.66
#